data_AF-A0A8F4QKS4-F1
#
_entry.id   AF-A0A8F4QKS4-F1
#
_cell.length_a   1.000
_cell.length_b   1.000
_cell.length_c   1.000
_cell.angle_alpha   90.00
_cell.angle_beta   90.00
_cell.angle_gamma   90.00
#
_symmetry.space_group_name_H-M   'P 1'
#
loop_
_entity.id
_entity.type
_entity.pdbx_description
1 polymer ?
#
loop_
_entity_poly.entity_id
_entity_poly.type
_entity_poly.pdbx_seq_one_letter_code
_entity_poly.pdbx_strand_id
1 'polypeptide(L)'
;MTPENLARRRPVWAAMSDLFLDTETRWEIPFVARSCAESGYDDATLERIFWIEIFPETMGNILSIFGEWRALDLNEAALTGRAKAGRMPWLRRQLWGGMVRSEWRSVCTVVQWLRPLDEFQRTQFTRALHLCGRYYFETPGELPFGISEKEIDAVRELFPDAWGRYEPVCRSMLLKSEASTHDARAAAVRKLCANHPGGANV
;
A
#
# COMPACT_ATOMS: atom_id res chain seq x y z
N MET A 1 -12.33 -12.20 -21.10
CA MET A 1 -11.39 -12.50 -20.02
C MET A 1 -11.51 -13.99 -19.75
N THR A 2 -10.42 -14.74 -19.82
CA THR A 2 -10.41 -16.17 -19.53
C THR A 2 -10.48 -16.40 -18.00
N PRO A 3 -10.87 -17.59 -17.53
CA PRO A 3 -10.85 -17.92 -16.11
C PRO A 3 -9.48 -17.71 -15.46
N GLU A 4 -8.41 -18.04 -16.17
CA GLU A 4 -7.03 -17.82 -15.72
C GLU A 4 -6.68 -16.33 -15.56
N ASN A 5 -7.06 -15.49 -16.53
CA ASN A 5 -6.87 -14.04 -16.41
C ASN A 5 -7.65 -13.46 -15.23
N LEU A 6 -8.84 -13.99 -14.97
CA LEU A 6 -9.68 -13.58 -13.86
C LEU A 6 -9.09 -13.99 -12.50
N ALA A 7 -8.58 -15.22 -12.41
CA ALA A 7 -7.86 -15.71 -11.23
C ALA A 7 -6.64 -14.86 -10.89
N ARG A 8 -5.90 -14.38 -11.91
CA ARG A 8 -4.78 -13.43 -11.72
C ARG A 8 -5.22 -12.00 -11.39
N ARG A 9 -6.39 -11.57 -11.86
CA ARG A 9 -6.93 -10.22 -11.65
C ARG A 9 -7.50 -10.01 -10.26
N ARG A 10 -8.22 -10.99 -9.70
CA ARG A 10 -8.91 -10.86 -8.39
C ARG A 10 -7.99 -10.43 -7.23
N PRO A 11 -6.81 -11.02 -7.02
CA PRO A 11 -5.92 -10.60 -5.93
C PRO A 11 -5.44 -9.15 -6.10
N VAL A 12 -5.16 -8.75 -7.35
CA VAL A 12 -4.73 -7.38 -7.67
C VAL A 12 -5.87 -6.39 -7.45
N TRP A 13 -7.09 -6.77 -7.86
CA TRP A 13 -8.28 -5.95 -7.65
C TRP A 13 -8.58 -5.72 -6.18
N ALA A 14 -8.58 -6.79 -5.38
CA ALA A 14 -8.77 -6.70 -3.94
C ALA A 14 -7.70 -5.81 -3.30
N ALA A 15 -6.42 -6.05 -3.60
CA ALA A 15 -5.34 -5.27 -3.02
C ALA A 15 -5.38 -3.78 -3.41
N MET A 16 -5.69 -3.46 -4.68
CA MET A 16 -5.80 -2.06 -5.11
C MET A 16 -7.02 -1.36 -4.51
N SER A 17 -8.08 -2.09 -4.16
CA SER A 17 -9.27 -1.51 -3.58
C SER A 17 -9.04 -1.05 -2.14
N ASP A 18 -8.11 -1.68 -1.40
CA ASP A 18 -7.72 -1.27 -0.04
C ASP A 18 -7.26 0.20 0.05
N LEU A 19 -6.78 0.78 -1.05
CA LEU A 19 -6.40 2.21 -1.13
C LEU A 19 -7.60 3.18 -1.03
N PHE A 20 -8.83 2.66 -1.04
CA PHE A 20 -10.07 3.44 -1.02
C PHE A 20 -10.93 3.19 0.21
N LEU A 21 -10.43 2.44 1.20
CA LEU A 21 -11.10 2.30 2.48
C LEU A 21 -11.12 3.65 3.22
N ASP A 22 -12.15 3.87 4.03
CA ASP A 22 -12.33 5.08 4.85
C ASP A 22 -11.49 5.05 6.14
N THR A 23 -10.82 3.93 6.40
CA THR A 23 -9.80 3.80 7.44
C THR A 23 -8.44 4.27 6.94
N GLU A 24 -7.53 4.51 7.87
CA GLU A 24 -6.15 4.80 7.50
C GLU A 24 -5.49 3.54 6.89
N THR A 25 -4.98 3.65 5.66
CA THR A 25 -4.40 2.52 4.90
C THR A 25 -3.04 2.85 4.29
N ARG A 26 -2.43 4.00 4.61
CA ARG A 26 -1.13 4.40 4.01
C ARG A 26 0.01 3.43 4.35
N TRP A 27 -0.11 2.64 5.43
CA TRP A 27 0.84 1.56 5.76
C TRP A 27 0.54 0.23 5.06
N GLU A 28 -0.59 0.06 4.37
CA GLU A 28 -0.93 -1.14 3.60
C GLU A 28 -0.29 -1.16 2.21
N ILE A 29 0.24 -0.03 1.76
CA ILE A 29 0.90 0.14 0.46
C ILE A 29 1.92 -0.96 0.13
N PRO A 30 2.78 -1.43 1.07
CA PRO A 30 3.69 -2.52 0.78
C PRO A 30 2.98 -3.83 0.40
N PHE A 31 1.85 -4.15 1.04
CA PHE A 31 1.05 -5.34 0.69
C PHE A 31 0.33 -5.18 -0.64
N VAL A 32 -0.20 -3.99 -0.94
CA VAL A 32 -0.77 -3.69 -2.26
C VAL A 32 0.28 -3.85 -3.36
N ALA A 33 1.48 -3.30 -3.13
CA ALA A 33 2.60 -3.40 -4.05
C ALA A 33 3.08 -4.85 -4.21
N ARG A 34 3.09 -5.65 -3.15
CA ARG A 34 3.44 -7.08 -3.21
C ARG A 34 2.47 -7.85 -4.12
N SER A 35 1.17 -7.69 -3.93
CA SER A 35 0.14 -8.32 -4.80
C SER A 35 0.32 -7.90 -6.27
N CYS A 36 0.64 -6.63 -6.51
CA CYS A 36 0.94 -6.14 -7.85
C CYS A 36 2.21 -6.77 -8.45
N ALA A 37 3.29 -6.88 -7.67
CA ALA A 37 4.55 -7.49 -8.12
C ALA A 37 4.38 -9.00 -8.41
N GLU A 38 3.67 -9.73 -7.54
CA GLU A 38 3.39 -11.16 -7.67
C GLU A 38 2.50 -11.50 -8.87
N SER A 39 1.64 -10.57 -9.29
CA SER A 39 0.75 -10.77 -10.44
C SER A 39 1.47 -10.97 -11.78
N GLY A 40 2.73 -10.51 -11.88
CA GLY A 40 3.50 -10.50 -13.12
C GLY A 40 3.01 -9.51 -14.17
N TYR A 41 2.13 -8.56 -13.83
CA TYR A 41 1.73 -7.49 -14.74
C TYR A 41 2.82 -6.40 -14.85
N ASP A 42 2.99 -5.89 -16.07
CA ASP A 42 3.82 -4.72 -16.32
C ASP A 42 3.16 -3.42 -15.82
N ASP A 43 3.94 -2.34 -15.77
CA ASP A 43 3.48 -1.04 -15.24
C ASP A 43 2.30 -0.46 -16.01
N ALA A 44 2.34 -0.57 -17.35
CA ALA A 44 1.26 -0.10 -18.20
C ALA A 44 -0.05 -0.85 -17.93
N THR A 45 0.03 -2.14 -17.62
CA THR A 45 -1.13 -2.96 -17.27
C THR A 45 -1.62 -2.65 -15.86
N LEU A 46 -0.74 -2.49 -14.88
CA LEU A 46 -1.12 -2.08 -13.52
C LEU A 46 -1.80 -0.70 -13.52
N GLU A 47 -1.25 0.29 -14.25
CA GLU A 47 -1.87 1.61 -14.43
C GLU A 47 -3.27 1.50 -15.06
N ARG A 48 -3.44 0.65 -16.07
CA ARG A 48 -4.75 0.43 -16.69
C ARG A 48 -5.73 -0.20 -15.70
N ILE A 49 -5.33 -1.23 -14.96
CA ILE A 49 -6.20 -1.85 -13.94
C ILE A 49 -6.65 -0.80 -12.94
N PHE A 50 -5.69 -0.05 -12.38
CA PHE A 50 -5.97 0.92 -11.34
C PHE A 50 -6.94 1.99 -11.83
N TRP A 51 -6.66 2.64 -12.96
CA TRP A 51 -7.46 3.77 -13.43
C TRP A 51 -8.74 3.40 -14.19
N ILE A 52 -8.77 2.27 -14.89
CA ILE A 52 -9.90 1.86 -15.73
C ILE A 52 -10.82 0.91 -14.98
N GLU A 53 -10.27 -0.01 -14.19
CA GLU A 53 -11.05 -1.08 -13.57
C GLU A 53 -11.43 -0.68 -12.14
N ILE A 54 -10.45 -0.41 -11.27
CA ILE A 54 -10.67 -0.24 -9.82
C ILE A 54 -11.19 1.14 -9.45
N PHE A 55 -10.48 2.20 -9.83
CA PHE A 55 -10.83 3.57 -9.46
C PHE A 55 -12.31 3.91 -9.75
N PRO A 56 -12.90 3.57 -10.91
CA PRO A 56 -14.30 3.91 -11.17
C PRO A 56 -15.30 3.08 -10.36
N GLU A 57 -14.92 1.87 -9.96
CA GLU A 57 -15.74 0.99 -9.13
C GLU A 57 -15.77 1.48 -7.69
N THR A 58 -14.61 1.84 -7.13
CA THR A 58 -14.49 2.28 -5.74
C THR A 58 -15.03 3.69 -5.50
N MET A 59 -15.05 4.57 -6.52
CA MET A 59 -15.62 5.91 -6.40
C MET A 59 -17.11 5.92 -6.04
N GLY A 60 -17.88 4.87 -6.38
CA GLY A 60 -19.29 4.76 -5.96
C GLY A 60 -19.43 4.64 -4.45
N ASN A 61 -18.50 3.91 -3.82
CA ASN A 61 -18.51 3.67 -2.37
C ASN A 61 -18.06 4.91 -1.59
N ILE A 62 -17.10 5.68 -2.12
CA ILE A 62 -16.67 6.96 -1.52
C ILE A 62 -17.82 7.99 -1.47
N LEU A 63 -18.76 7.91 -2.42
CA LEU A 63 -19.88 8.86 -2.54
C LEU A 63 -21.16 8.37 -1.83
N SER A 64 -21.21 7.11 -1.39
CA SER A 64 -22.36 6.54 -0.69
C SER A 64 -22.14 6.55 0.81
N ILE A 65 -22.91 7.36 1.54
CA ILE A 65 -22.83 7.54 3.00
C ILE A 65 -23.31 6.28 3.77
N PHE A 66 -23.95 5.31 3.10
CA PHE A 66 -24.59 4.15 3.73
C PHE A 66 -24.18 2.83 3.05
N GLY A 67 -23.32 2.06 3.71
CA GLY A 67 -23.02 0.66 3.38
C GLY A 67 -21.98 0.12 4.35
N GLU A 68 -22.18 -1.08 4.89
CA GLU A 68 -21.24 -1.72 5.82
C GLU A 68 -19.86 -1.89 5.16
N TRP A 69 -18.86 -1.15 5.66
CA TRP A 69 -17.49 -1.10 5.15
C TRP A 69 -16.68 -2.36 5.52
N ARG A 70 -17.14 -3.55 5.11
CA ARG A 70 -16.30 -4.75 5.13
C ARG A 70 -15.87 -5.03 3.69
N ALA A 71 -14.57 -5.11 3.45
CA ALA A 71 -13.91 -5.51 2.20
C ALA A 71 -14.72 -5.18 0.93
N LEU A 72 -14.45 -4.02 0.31
CA LEU A 72 -15.17 -3.50 -0.87
C LEU A 72 -15.72 -4.64 -1.74
N ASP A 73 -17.04 -4.83 -1.76
CA ASP A 73 -17.69 -5.85 -2.58
C ASP A 73 -17.57 -5.44 -4.05
N LEU A 74 -16.46 -5.84 -4.66
CA LEU A 74 -16.12 -5.45 -6.01
C LEU A 74 -17.05 -6.17 -6.99
N ASN A 75 -17.80 -5.41 -7.79
CA ASN A 75 -18.62 -6.01 -8.84
C ASN A 75 -17.75 -6.54 -9.97
N GLU A 76 -17.43 -7.83 -9.91
CA GLU A 76 -16.59 -8.53 -10.89
C GLU A 76 -17.10 -8.40 -12.34
N ALA A 77 -18.42 -8.40 -12.54
CA ALA A 77 -19.00 -8.22 -13.87
C ALA A 77 -18.71 -6.81 -14.41
N ALA A 78 -18.81 -5.79 -13.56
CA ALA A 78 -18.47 -4.41 -13.91
C ALA A 78 -16.97 -4.26 -14.20
N LEU A 79 -16.09 -4.81 -13.34
CA LEU A 79 -14.63 -4.80 -13.55
C LEU A 79 -14.24 -5.50 -14.86
N THR A 80 -14.81 -6.67 -15.12
CA THR A 80 -14.60 -7.42 -16.38
C THR A 80 -15.10 -6.64 -17.59
N GLY A 81 -16.24 -5.95 -17.46
CA GLY A 81 -16.77 -5.05 -18.49
C GLY A 81 -15.82 -3.90 -18.81
N ARG A 82 -15.28 -3.24 -17.78
CA ARG A 82 -14.32 -2.15 -17.93
C ARG A 82 -13.00 -2.60 -18.55
N ALA A 83 -12.47 -3.75 -18.10
CA ALA A 83 -11.27 -4.35 -18.66
C ALA A 83 -11.41 -4.65 -20.17
N LYS A 84 -12.59 -5.12 -20.61
CA LYS A 84 -12.89 -5.33 -22.03
C LYS A 84 -13.04 -4.02 -22.81
N ALA A 85 -13.70 -3.02 -22.21
CA ALA A 85 -13.95 -1.75 -22.87
C ALA A 85 -12.67 -0.92 -23.05
N GLY A 86 -11.72 -1.00 -22.10
CA GLY A 86 -10.44 -0.31 -22.16
C GLY A 86 -10.52 1.21 -22.17
N ARG A 87 -11.69 1.79 -21.84
CA ARG A 87 -11.93 3.23 -21.90
C ARG A 87 -11.42 3.92 -20.64
N MET A 88 -10.44 4.81 -20.80
CA MET A 88 -9.92 5.61 -19.71
C MET A 88 -10.95 6.66 -19.25
N PRO A 89 -11.33 6.71 -17.98
CA PRO A 89 -12.29 7.70 -17.46
C PRO A 89 -11.57 9.03 -17.17
N TRP A 90 -11.02 9.66 -18.21
CA TRP A 90 -10.12 10.81 -18.11
C TRP A 90 -10.68 11.96 -17.27
N LEU A 91 -11.98 12.27 -17.42
CA LEU A 91 -12.66 13.29 -16.61
C LEU A 91 -12.63 12.95 -15.12
N ARG A 92 -12.97 11.71 -14.75
CA ARG A 92 -12.96 11.28 -13.35
C ARG A 92 -11.54 11.25 -12.79
N ARG A 93 -10.57 10.77 -13.57
CA ARG A 93 -9.14 10.80 -13.20
C ARG A 93 -8.64 12.22 -12.98
N GLN A 94 -9.08 13.18 -13.79
CA GLN A 94 -8.65 14.57 -13.67
C GLN A 94 -9.28 15.26 -12.45
N LEU A 95 -10.56 15.01 -12.18
CA LEU A 95 -11.29 15.63 -11.07
C LEU A 95 -10.95 15.02 -9.70
N TRP A 96 -10.85 13.69 -9.63
CA TRP A 96 -10.79 12.95 -8.37
C TRP A 96 -9.50 12.17 -8.19
N GLY A 97 -8.71 12.01 -9.26
CA GLY A 97 -7.48 11.21 -9.21
C GLY A 97 -6.40 11.82 -8.32
N GLY A 98 -6.52 13.09 -7.93
CA GLY A 98 -5.62 13.71 -6.94
C GLY A 98 -5.69 13.07 -5.56
N MET A 99 -6.86 12.50 -5.17
CA MET A 99 -7.08 11.93 -3.83
C MET A 99 -6.22 10.69 -3.54
N VAL A 100 -5.91 9.91 -4.57
CA VAL A 100 -5.19 8.63 -4.44
C VAL A 100 -3.89 8.63 -5.23
N ARG A 101 -3.48 9.79 -5.78
CA ARG A 101 -2.32 9.88 -6.67
C ARG A 101 -1.03 9.59 -5.92
N SER A 102 -0.91 10.08 -4.69
CA SER A 102 0.24 9.86 -3.83
C SER A 102 0.41 8.38 -3.50
N GLU A 103 -0.66 7.76 -3.03
CA GLU A 103 -0.74 6.36 -2.61
C GLU A 103 -0.45 5.44 -3.79
N TRP A 104 -1.09 5.68 -4.94
CA TRP A 104 -0.85 4.88 -6.13
C TRP A 104 0.60 5.00 -6.64
N ARG A 105 1.18 6.21 -6.64
CA ARG A 105 2.60 6.40 -7.01
C ARG A 105 3.54 5.68 -6.05
N SER A 106 3.21 5.69 -4.76
CA SER A 106 3.95 4.96 -3.73
C SER A 106 3.88 3.45 -3.97
N VAL A 107 2.70 2.91 -4.30
CA VAL A 107 2.55 1.51 -4.72
C VAL A 107 3.42 1.20 -5.93
N CYS A 108 3.35 1.99 -7.02
CA CYS A 108 4.19 1.78 -8.20
C CYS A 108 5.69 1.79 -7.86
N THR A 109 6.11 2.68 -6.96
CA THR A 109 7.51 2.77 -6.52
C THR A 109 7.93 1.50 -5.78
N VAL A 110 7.13 1.05 -4.81
CA VAL A 110 7.43 -0.15 -4.02
C VAL A 110 7.37 -1.41 -4.91
N VAL A 111 6.48 -1.48 -5.90
CA VAL A 111 6.45 -2.59 -6.88
C VAL A 111 7.81 -2.78 -7.55
N GLN A 112 8.49 -1.69 -7.94
CA GLN A 112 9.81 -1.79 -8.57
C GLN A 112 10.86 -2.39 -7.64
N TRP A 113 10.78 -2.12 -6.33
CA TRP A 113 11.68 -2.70 -5.35
C TRP A 113 11.42 -4.18 -5.10
N LEU A 114 10.16 -4.61 -5.20
CA LEU A 114 9.73 -5.98 -4.89
C LEU A 114 9.86 -6.97 -6.06
N ARG A 115 9.81 -6.49 -7.31
CA ARG A 115 9.95 -7.32 -8.52
C ARG A 115 11.26 -8.12 -8.62
N PRO A 116 12.44 -7.55 -8.35
CA PRO A 116 13.70 -8.28 -8.48
C PRO A 116 13.94 -9.29 -7.35
N LEU A 117 13.15 -9.24 -6.27
CA LEU A 117 13.29 -10.10 -5.10
C LEU A 117 12.59 -11.45 -5.34
N ASP A 118 13.14 -12.52 -4.76
CA ASP A 118 12.44 -13.80 -4.65
C ASP A 118 11.25 -13.71 -3.65
N GLU A 119 10.45 -14.77 -3.57
CA GLU A 119 9.24 -14.78 -2.72
C GLU A 119 9.54 -14.54 -1.23
N PHE A 120 10.62 -15.14 -0.72
CA PHE A 120 10.99 -15.02 0.68
C PHE A 120 11.47 -13.60 0.99
N GLN A 121 12.40 -13.09 0.19
CA GLN A 121 12.92 -11.73 0.29
C GLN A 121 11.80 -10.69 0.15
N ARG A 122 10.91 -10.86 -0.84
CA ARG A 122 9.76 -9.98 -1.05
C ARG A 122 8.84 -9.95 0.16
N THR A 123 8.58 -11.12 0.76
CA THR A 123 7.75 -11.23 1.98
C THR A 123 8.37 -10.48 3.15
N GLN A 124 9.66 -10.72 3.44
CA GLN A 124 10.34 -10.08 4.57
C GLN A 124 10.46 -8.57 4.36
N PHE A 125 10.82 -8.13 3.16
CA PHE A 125 10.94 -6.70 2.84
C PHE A 125 9.59 -5.99 2.88
N THR A 126 8.52 -6.60 2.37
CA THR A 126 7.15 -6.08 2.49
C THR A 126 6.76 -5.86 3.95
N ARG A 127 7.05 -6.83 4.82
CA ARG A 127 6.78 -6.72 6.26
C ARG A 127 7.59 -5.60 6.91
N ALA A 128 8.88 -5.48 6.60
CA ALA A 128 9.72 -4.40 7.11
C ALA A 128 9.14 -3.02 6.73
N LEU A 129 8.79 -2.82 5.46
CA LEU A 129 8.17 -1.58 4.97
C LEU A 129 6.83 -1.30 5.67
N HIS A 130 5.98 -2.31 5.83
CA HIS A 130 4.69 -2.18 6.50
C HIS A 130 4.86 -1.73 7.95
N LEU A 131 5.77 -2.36 8.70
CA LEU A 131 6.08 -1.98 10.09
C LEU A 131 6.61 -0.54 10.16
N CYS A 132 7.52 -0.14 9.25
CA CYS A 132 7.95 1.26 9.15
C CYS A 132 6.76 2.21 8.92
N GLY A 133 5.85 1.86 8.01
CA GLY A 133 4.64 2.63 7.73
C GLY A 133 3.72 2.76 8.93
N ARG A 134 3.47 1.66 9.65
CA ARG A 134 2.64 1.62 10.88
C ARG A 134 3.18 2.60 11.93
N TYR A 135 4.47 2.53 12.24
CA TYR A 135 5.13 3.45 13.17
C TYR A 135 5.10 4.91 12.71
N TYR A 136 5.15 5.14 11.39
CA TYR A 136 5.14 6.49 10.83
C TYR A 136 3.74 7.14 10.80
N PHE A 137 2.69 6.35 10.60
CA PHE A 137 1.33 6.85 10.36
C PHE A 137 0.36 6.70 11.54
N GLU A 138 0.41 5.61 12.31
CA GLU A 138 -0.58 5.38 13.38
C GLU A 138 -0.31 6.16 14.66
N THR A 139 0.87 6.02 15.24
CA THR A 139 1.15 6.61 16.56
C THR A 139 2.65 6.86 16.72
N PRO A 140 3.12 8.10 16.54
CA PRO A 140 4.54 8.40 16.67
C PRO A 140 5.02 8.13 18.10
N GLY A 141 5.85 7.10 18.28
CA GLY A 141 6.54 6.83 19.54
C GLY A 141 5.93 5.73 20.42
N GLU A 142 4.86 5.07 19.99
CA GLU A 142 4.29 3.89 20.64
C GLU A 142 4.36 2.66 19.72
N LEU A 143 4.42 1.46 20.31
CA LEU A 143 4.28 0.21 19.58
C LEU A 143 2.86 0.16 18.98
N PRO A 144 2.70 0.07 17.64
CA PRO A 144 1.38 0.03 17.06
C PRO A 144 0.59 -1.20 17.53
N PHE A 145 -0.69 -1.01 17.82
CA PHE A 145 -1.54 -2.06 18.37
C PHE A 145 -1.56 -3.32 17.49
N GLY A 146 -1.35 -4.49 18.10
CA GLY A 146 -1.41 -5.79 17.41
C GLY A 146 -0.10 -6.24 16.76
N ILE A 147 0.99 -5.47 16.85
CA ILE A 147 2.33 -5.90 16.40
C ILE A 147 3.06 -6.57 17.56
N SER A 148 3.49 -7.81 17.37
CA SER A 148 4.30 -8.55 18.34
C SER A 148 5.80 -8.25 18.20
N GLU A 149 6.55 -8.34 19.31
CA GLU A 149 8.02 -8.22 19.28
C GLU A 149 8.66 -9.24 18.32
N LYS A 150 8.09 -10.45 18.24
CA LYS A 150 8.53 -11.51 17.34
C LYS A 150 8.43 -11.09 15.86
N GLU A 151 7.40 -10.34 15.48
CA GLU A 151 7.26 -9.82 14.11
C GLU A 151 8.30 -8.75 13.80
N ILE A 152 8.63 -7.91 14.78
CA ILE A 152 9.68 -6.90 14.66
C ILE A 152 11.05 -7.58 14.53
N ASP A 153 11.33 -8.57 15.37
CA ASP A 153 12.58 -9.32 15.36
C ASP A 153 12.81 -10.06 14.04
N ALA A 154 11.75 -10.63 13.45
CA ALA A 154 11.84 -11.39 12.21
C ALA A 154 12.37 -10.58 11.01
N VAL A 155 12.20 -9.25 11.02
CA VAL A 155 12.64 -8.35 9.93
C VAL A 155 13.63 -7.28 10.40
N ARG A 156 14.17 -7.44 11.61
CA ARG A 156 14.95 -6.40 12.29
C ARG A 156 16.14 -5.91 11.48
N GLU A 157 16.89 -6.85 10.91
CA GLU A 157 18.07 -6.57 10.08
C GLU A 157 17.75 -5.79 8.80
N LEU A 158 16.49 -5.82 8.35
CA LEU A 158 16.05 -5.12 7.14
C LEU A 158 15.63 -3.67 7.40
N PHE A 159 15.38 -3.29 8.66
CA PHE A 159 14.83 -1.97 8.98
C PHE A 159 15.66 -0.80 8.48
N PRO A 160 17.00 -0.77 8.64
CA PRO A 160 17.79 0.39 8.19
C PRO A 160 17.68 0.64 6.68
N ASP A 161 17.79 -0.41 5.86
CA ASP A 161 17.65 -0.28 4.40
C ASP A 161 16.19 -0.02 3.99
N ALA A 162 15.23 -0.73 4.59
CA ALA A 162 13.81 -0.53 4.33
C ALA A 162 13.39 0.91 4.64
N TRP A 163 13.76 1.43 5.81
CA TRP A 163 13.42 2.79 6.20
C TRP A 163 14.13 3.84 5.34
N GLY A 164 15.41 3.66 5.06
CA GLY A 164 16.17 4.59 4.21
C GLY A 164 15.54 4.77 2.83
N ARG A 165 14.95 3.72 2.26
CA ARG A 165 14.20 3.79 1.00
C ARG A 165 12.79 4.33 1.17
N TYR A 166 12.11 3.97 2.25
CA TYR A 166 10.68 4.20 2.42
C TYR A 166 10.33 5.57 3.03
N GLU A 167 11.24 6.20 3.78
CA GLU A 167 11.02 7.51 4.39
C GLU A 167 10.52 8.57 3.39
N PRO A 168 11.15 8.76 2.20
CA PRO A 168 10.66 9.73 1.21
C PRO A 168 9.28 9.38 0.66
N VAL A 169 8.97 8.08 0.53
CA VAL A 169 7.66 7.60 0.07
C VAL A 169 6.59 7.94 1.11
N CYS A 170 6.81 7.60 2.38
CA CYS A 170 5.95 7.96 3.50
C CYS A 170 5.72 9.48 3.59
N ARG A 171 6.80 10.26 3.47
CA ARG A 171 6.72 11.74 3.49
C ARG A 171 5.84 12.29 2.38
N SER A 172 5.90 11.70 1.18
CA SER A 172 5.10 12.16 0.04
C SER A 172 3.59 11.96 0.19
N MET A 173 3.17 11.10 1.13
CA MET A 173 1.77 10.78 1.44
C MET A 173 1.24 11.52 2.68
N LEU A 174 2.05 12.41 3.28
CA LEU A 174 1.55 13.27 4.34
C LEU A 174 0.55 14.27 3.79
N LEU A 175 -0.55 14.44 4.52
CA LEU A 175 -1.47 15.53 4.28
C LEU A 175 -0.78 16.86 4.62
N LYS A 176 -1.25 17.95 4.03
CA LYS A 176 -0.73 19.30 4.35
C LYS A 176 -0.78 19.61 5.85
N SER A 177 -1.82 19.14 6.54
CA SER A 177 -1.98 19.27 8.00
C SER A 177 -0.95 18.48 8.81
N GLU A 178 -0.37 17.43 8.24
CA GLU A 178 0.59 16.54 8.92
C GLU A 178 2.04 16.88 8.60
N ALA A 179 2.30 17.77 7.64
CA ALA A 179 3.65 18.04 7.12
C ALA A 179 4.67 18.43 8.21
N SER A 180 4.24 19.18 9.24
CA SER A 180 5.07 19.59 10.36
C SER A 180 5.46 18.43 11.31
N THR A 181 4.76 17.30 11.22
CA THR A 181 5.00 16.12 12.09
C THR A 181 6.02 15.14 11.52
N HIS A 182 6.51 15.38 10.29
CA HIS A 182 7.45 14.49 9.59
C HIS A 182 8.67 14.13 10.45
N ASP A 183 9.37 15.12 11.01
CA ASP A 183 10.61 14.87 11.74
C ASP A 183 10.39 14.02 13.00
N ALA A 184 9.28 14.26 13.70
CA ALA A 184 8.89 13.48 14.88
C ALA A 184 8.53 12.03 14.49
N ARG A 185 7.74 11.84 13.43
CA ARG A 185 7.37 10.52 12.89
C ARG A 185 8.60 9.75 12.42
N ALA A 186 9.49 10.40 11.66
CA ALA A 186 10.72 9.79 11.17
C ALA A 186 11.67 9.41 12.31
N ALA A 187 11.78 10.26 13.35
CA ALA A 187 12.56 9.95 14.54
C ALA A 187 12.03 8.70 15.27
N ALA A 188 10.70 8.51 15.34
CA ALA A 188 10.11 7.31 15.93
C ALA A 188 10.51 6.03 15.18
N VAL A 189 10.48 6.04 13.83
CA VAL A 189 10.92 4.89 13.03
C VAL A 189 12.43 4.66 13.15
N ARG A 190 13.25 5.72 13.22
CA ARG A 190 14.70 5.58 13.44
C ARG A 190 15.03 4.96 14.80
N LYS A 191 14.26 5.27 15.86
CA LYS A 191 14.40 4.60 17.17
C LYS A 191 14.10 3.10 17.07
N LEU A 192 13.08 2.71 16.30
CA LEU A 192 12.81 1.29 16.01
C LEU A 192 14.00 0.62 15.31
N CYS A 193 14.62 1.31 14.35
CA CYS A 193 15.80 0.80 13.62
C CYS A 193 17.03 0.68 14.53
N ALA A 194 17.20 1.59 15.50
CA ALA A 194 18.38 1.67 16.36
C ALA A 194 18.32 0.79 17.62
N ASN A 195 17.12 0.48 18.13
CA ASN A 195 16.95 -0.33 19.33
C ASN A 195 17.29 -1.81 19.04
N HIS A 196 18.54 -2.17 19.28
CA HIS A 196 19.02 -3.54 19.36
C HIS A 196 18.77 -4.07 20.79
N PRO A 197 17.89 -5.06 21.02
CA PRO A 197 17.85 -5.78 22.30
C PRO A 197 19.01 -6.79 22.32
N GLY A 198 20.24 -6.28 22.30
CA GLY A 198 21.48 -7.04 22.45
C GLY A 198 22.46 -6.39 23.44
N GLY A 199 22.01 -5.34 24.13
CA GLY A 199 22.81 -4.57 25.09
C GLY A 199 22.01 -4.17 26.31
N ALA A 200 21.31 -5.13 26.94
CA ALA A 200 21.00 -5.03 28.36
C ALA A 200 22.09 -5.81 29.11
N ASN A 201 22.78 -5.09 29.99
CA ASN A 201 24.00 -5.48 30.67
C ASN A 201 23.92 -6.81 31.45
N VAL A 202 25.09 -7.46 31.49
CA VAL A 202 25.63 -8.24 32.61
C VAL A 202 25.47 -7.50 33.95
#